data_AF-A0A2V8ZHB7-F1
#
_entry.id   AF-A0A2V8ZHB7-F1
#
_cell.length_a   1.000
_cell.length_b   1.000
_cell.length_c   1.000
_cell.angle_alpha   90.00
_cell.angle_beta   90.00
_cell.angle_gamma   90.00
#
_symmetry.space_group_name_H-M   'P 1'
#
loop_
_entity.id
_entity.type
_entity.pdbx_description
1 polymer ?
#
loop_
_entity_poly.entity_id
_entity_poly.type
_entity_poly.pdbx_seq_one_letter_code
_entity_poly.pdbx_strand_id
1 'polypeptide(L)'
;MASSFCLLRAQEASETRSVWDGVYTEEQAKRGEEVYRKECAACHGDMLTGGESAPPLTGGAFQANWNGLTLGDLFDRIRKTMPLSKPGRLTRQQDAEVLAFMLSINKFPAGKTELYRQSEMLKEIRFETKKPAKN
;
A
#
# COMPACT_ATOMS: atom_id res chain seq x y z
N MET A 1 52.17 10.42 16.80
CA MET A 1 51.04 9.56 17.22
C MET A 1 49.76 10.24 16.76
N ALA A 2 49.18 9.81 15.65
CA ALA A 2 47.92 10.35 15.15
C ALA A 2 46.81 9.40 15.63
N SER A 3 46.07 9.81 16.66
CA SER A 3 44.91 9.06 17.15
C SER A 3 43.76 9.20 16.16
N SER A 4 43.41 8.09 15.53
CA SER A 4 42.15 7.89 14.81
C SER A 4 40.97 8.15 15.73
N PHE A 5 40.22 9.20 15.47
CA PHE A 5 38.84 9.31 15.94
C PHE A 5 37.95 8.49 14.99
N CYS A 6 37.65 7.25 15.39
CA CYS A 6 36.57 6.49 14.80
C CYS A 6 35.25 7.15 15.22
N LEU A 7 34.71 8.02 14.37
CA LEU A 7 33.34 8.54 14.52
C LEU A 7 32.39 7.36 14.31
N LEU A 8 31.94 6.81 15.44
CA LEU A 8 30.83 5.88 15.51
C LEU A 8 29.58 6.62 14.97
N ARG A 9 29.21 6.38 13.71
CA ARG A 9 27.89 6.78 13.21
C ARG A 9 26.85 5.99 13.98
N ALA A 10 26.10 6.68 14.84
CA ALA A 10 24.82 6.19 15.30
C ALA A 10 23.97 5.81 14.08
N GLN A 11 23.50 4.58 14.02
CA GLN A 11 22.40 4.23 13.14
C GLN A 11 21.18 4.99 13.67
N GLU A 12 20.75 6.03 12.96
CA GLU A 12 19.40 6.53 13.11
C GLU A 12 18.47 5.32 12.90
N ALA A 13 17.72 4.97 13.94
CA ALA A 13 16.64 4.01 13.81
C ALA A 13 15.74 4.56 12.71
N SER A 14 15.70 3.87 11.57
CA SER A 14 14.75 4.20 10.51
C SER A 14 13.37 4.22 11.16
N GLU A 15 12.79 5.41 11.33
CA GLU A 15 11.37 5.50 11.63
C GLU A 15 10.67 4.65 10.58
N THR A 16 9.90 3.66 11.04
CA THR A 16 9.24 2.73 10.13
C THR A 16 8.28 3.54 9.29
N ARG A 17 8.50 3.60 7.97
CA ARG A 17 7.63 4.37 7.06
C ARG A 17 6.20 3.85 7.15
N SER A 18 5.23 4.71 6.92
CA SER A 18 3.81 4.37 6.91
C SER A 18 3.11 4.90 5.66
N VAL A 19 1.86 4.48 5.48
CA VAL A 19 0.94 5.03 4.47
C VAL A 19 0.76 6.55 4.55
N TRP A 20 1.12 7.20 5.67
CA TRP A 20 1.06 8.67 5.81
C TRP A 20 2.25 9.42 5.19
N ASP A 21 3.29 8.72 4.74
CA ASP A 21 4.53 9.33 4.23
C ASP A 21 4.52 9.62 2.73
N GLY A 22 3.36 9.56 2.07
CA GLY A 22 3.30 9.81 0.62
C GLY A 22 4.01 8.72 -0.18
N VAL A 23 3.61 7.46 0.03
CA VAL A 23 4.35 6.28 -0.48
C VAL A 23 4.01 5.86 -1.91
N TYR A 24 3.11 6.58 -2.56
CA TYR A 24 2.66 6.35 -3.94
C TYR A 24 2.49 7.69 -4.68
N THR A 25 2.44 7.69 -6.02
CA THR A 25 2.16 8.90 -6.80
C THR A 25 0.71 8.96 -7.29
N GLU A 26 0.21 10.16 -7.55
CA GLU A 26 -1.14 10.33 -8.14
C GLU A 26 -1.26 9.63 -9.50
N GLU A 27 -0.22 9.69 -10.32
CA GLU A 27 -0.16 9.04 -11.63
C GLU A 27 -0.23 7.51 -11.48
N GLN A 28 0.44 6.95 -10.48
CA GLN A 28 0.38 5.52 -10.19
C GLN A 28 -1.03 5.10 -9.75
N ALA A 29 -1.67 5.89 -8.89
CA ALA A 29 -3.05 5.64 -8.47
C ALA A 29 -4.05 5.73 -9.65
N LYS A 30 -3.87 6.68 -10.57
CA LYS A 30 -4.72 6.80 -11.77
C LYS A 30 -4.62 5.58 -12.69
N ARG A 31 -3.40 5.05 -12.92
CA ARG A 31 -3.24 3.79 -13.66
C ARG A 31 -3.87 2.62 -12.91
N GLY A 32 -3.75 2.61 -11.58
CA GLY A 32 -4.38 1.64 -10.70
C GLY A 32 -5.90 1.60 -10.79
N GLU A 33 -6.55 2.76 -10.91
CA GLU A 33 -7.99 2.88 -11.09
C GLU A 33 -8.46 2.14 -12.36
N GLU A 34 -7.73 2.29 -13.47
CA GLU A 34 -8.08 1.61 -14.72
C GLU A 34 -7.99 0.09 -14.61
N VAL A 35 -6.97 -0.42 -13.90
CA VAL A 35 -6.82 -1.84 -13.61
C VAL A 35 -7.93 -2.30 -12.67
N TYR A 36 -8.19 -1.57 -11.59
CA TYR A 36 -9.23 -1.89 -10.61
C TYR A 36 -10.61 -2.01 -11.27
N ARG A 37 -10.98 -1.05 -12.13
CA ARG A 37 -12.27 -1.07 -12.82
C ARG A 37 -12.45 -2.31 -13.69
N LYS A 38 -11.39 -2.79 -14.34
CA LYS A 38 -11.43 -3.97 -15.21
C LYS A 38 -11.44 -5.27 -14.42
N GLU A 39 -10.77 -5.32 -13.27
CA GLU A 39 -10.37 -6.58 -12.63
C GLU A 39 -10.97 -6.81 -11.24
N CYS A 40 -11.51 -5.78 -10.61
CA CYS A 40 -11.91 -5.79 -9.21
C CYS A 40 -13.34 -5.28 -8.98
N ALA A 41 -13.74 -4.23 -9.71
CA ALA A 41 -14.99 -3.49 -9.47
C ALA A 41 -16.25 -4.35 -9.58
N ALA A 42 -16.25 -5.39 -10.42
CA ALA A 42 -17.39 -6.30 -10.58
C ALA A 42 -17.81 -7.00 -9.27
N CYS A 43 -16.90 -7.15 -8.30
CA CYS A 43 -17.21 -7.73 -6.99
C CYS A 43 -17.07 -6.74 -5.84
N HIS A 44 -16.08 -5.84 -5.89
CA HIS A 44 -15.79 -4.89 -4.81
C HIS A 44 -16.44 -3.51 -4.98
N GLY A 45 -17.21 -3.31 -6.05
CA GLY A 45 -17.88 -2.06 -6.39
C GLY A 45 -16.95 -1.00 -6.98
N ASP A 46 -17.48 -0.09 -7.81
CA ASP A 46 -16.69 0.95 -8.48
C ASP A 46 -15.96 1.88 -7.49
N MET A 47 -16.57 2.12 -6.33
CA MET A 47 -16.05 2.99 -5.27
C MET A 47 -15.42 2.20 -4.10
N LEU A 48 -15.08 0.92 -4.32
CA LEU A 48 -14.51 0.02 -3.30
C LEU A 48 -15.43 -0.23 -2.09
N THR A 49 -16.71 0.08 -2.21
CA THR A 49 -17.69 -0.03 -1.12
C THR A 49 -18.13 -1.47 -0.84
N GLY A 50 -17.62 -2.44 -1.60
CA GLY A 50 -18.02 -3.83 -1.52
C GLY A 50 -19.37 -4.08 -2.20
N GLY A 51 -19.80 -5.34 -2.16
CA GLY A 51 -21.09 -5.81 -2.64
C GLY A 51 -21.44 -7.15 -2.00
N GLU A 52 -22.48 -7.80 -2.50
CA GLU A 52 -22.90 -9.12 -1.98
C GLU A 52 -21.78 -10.18 -2.11
N SER A 53 -20.97 -10.07 -3.15
CA SER A 53 -19.94 -11.06 -3.49
C SER A 53 -18.58 -10.82 -2.84
N ALA A 54 -18.29 -9.60 -2.37
CA ALA A 54 -16.97 -9.28 -1.81
C ALA A 54 -17.01 -8.09 -0.83
N PRO A 55 -16.13 -8.09 0.19
CA PRO A 55 -16.14 -7.06 1.22
C PRO A 55 -15.69 -5.69 0.69
N PRO A 56 -16.02 -4.60 1.41
CA PRO A 56 -15.47 -3.28 1.11
C PRO A 56 -13.94 -3.27 1.22
N LEU A 57 -13.30 -2.50 0.34
CA LEU A 57 -11.87 -2.21 0.34
C LEU A 57 -11.58 -0.78 0.81
N THR A 58 -12.57 -0.16 1.46
CA THR A 58 -12.51 1.16 2.08
C THR A 58 -13.31 1.17 3.38
N GLY A 59 -13.19 2.26 4.14
CA GLY A 59 -13.93 2.48 5.38
C GLY A 59 -13.42 1.70 6.59
N GLY A 60 -14.15 1.82 7.71
CA GLY A 60 -13.68 1.38 9.03
C GLY A 60 -13.38 -0.12 9.12
N ALA A 61 -14.21 -0.98 8.51
CA ALA A 61 -14.00 -2.43 8.54
C ALA A 61 -12.73 -2.85 7.78
N PHE A 62 -12.50 -2.29 6.60
CA PHE A 62 -11.26 -2.49 5.85
C PHE A 62 -10.07 -2.00 6.68
N GLN A 63 -10.13 -0.77 7.16
CA GLN A 63 -9.08 -0.16 7.97
C GLN A 63 -8.74 -0.98 9.22
N ALA A 64 -9.74 -1.50 9.94
CA ALA A 64 -9.52 -2.34 11.12
C ALA A 64 -8.80 -3.65 10.80
N ASN A 65 -9.09 -4.28 9.66
CA ASN A 65 -8.45 -5.53 9.24
C ASN A 65 -6.98 -5.36 8.83
N TRP A 66 -6.59 -4.17 8.39
CA TRP A 66 -5.24 -3.89 7.88
C TRP A 66 -4.37 -3.06 8.82
N ASN A 67 -4.95 -2.41 9.83
CA ASN A 67 -4.20 -1.60 10.77
C ASN A 67 -3.11 -2.41 11.50
N GLY A 68 -1.88 -1.89 11.50
CA GLY A 68 -0.72 -2.54 12.13
C GLY A 68 0.00 -3.58 11.25
N LEU A 69 -0.61 -4.00 10.14
CA LEU A 69 0.04 -4.80 9.11
C LEU A 69 0.88 -3.92 8.18
N THR A 70 1.45 -4.52 7.14
CA THR A 70 2.29 -3.84 6.16
C THR A 70 1.62 -3.74 4.79
N LEU A 71 2.07 -2.80 3.96
CA LEU A 71 1.67 -2.76 2.55
C LEU A 71 2.09 -4.03 1.81
N GLY A 72 3.17 -4.69 2.25
CA GLY A 72 3.58 -5.98 1.71
C GLY A 72 2.54 -7.08 1.95
N ASP A 73 1.86 -7.07 3.09
CA ASP A 73 0.80 -8.05 3.40
C ASP A 73 -0.44 -7.83 2.52
N LEU A 74 -0.85 -6.57 2.35
CA LEU A 74 -1.97 -6.21 1.49
C LEU A 74 -1.65 -6.48 0.01
N PHE A 75 -0.44 -6.14 -0.44
CA PHE A 75 0.05 -6.45 -1.78
C PHE A 75 0.06 -7.96 -2.04
N ASP A 76 0.57 -8.76 -1.09
CA ASP A 76 0.58 -10.21 -1.21
C ASP A 76 -0.83 -10.79 -1.24
N ARG A 77 -1.77 -10.21 -0.47
CA ARG A 77 -3.18 -10.62 -0.51
C ARG A 77 -3.76 -10.42 -1.90
N ILE A 78 -3.56 -9.25 -2.51
CA ILE A 78 -4.01 -8.96 -3.88
C ILE A 78 -3.37 -9.96 -4.84
N ARG A 79 -2.03 -10.02 -4.88
CA ARG A 79 -1.29 -10.85 -5.84
C ARG A 79 -1.65 -12.34 -5.73
N LYS A 80 -1.77 -12.88 -4.53
CA LYS A 80 -1.91 -14.34 -4.34
C LYS A 80 -3.34 -14.83 -4.45
N THR A 81 -4.33 -13.97 -4.22
CA THR A 81 -5.73 -14.40 -4.10
C THR A 81 -6.69 -13.71 -5.06
N MET A 82 -6.24 -12.67 -5.76
CA MET A 82 -7.05 -11.89 -6.68
C MET A 82 -6.48 -11.87 -8.11
N PRO A 83 -7.35 -11.63 -9.11
CA PRO A 83 -8.82 -11.70 -9.04
C PRO A 83 -9.28 -13.12 -8.71
N LEU A 84 -10.40 -13.27 -7.99
CA LEU A 84 -10.86 -14.59 -7.49
C LEU A 84 -11.05 -15.63 -8.61
N SER A 85 -11.43 -15.19 -9.80
CA SER A 85 -11.61 -16.05 -10.97
C SER A 85 -10.29 -16.60 -11.53
N LYS A 86 -9.18 -15.91 -11.34
CA LYS A 86 -7.84 -16.33 -11.78
C LYS A 86 -6.76 -15.65 -10.94
N PRO A 87 -6.49 -16.15 -9.71
CA PRO A 87 -5.52 -15.56 -8.81
C PRO A 87 -4.12 -15.46 -9.41
N GLY A 88 -3.41 -14.36 -9.15
CA GLY A 88 -2.01 -14.18 -9.61
C GLY A 88 -1.85 -13.87 -11.09
N ARG A 89 -2.93 -13.56 -11.82
CA ARG A 89 -2.85 -13.21 -13.24
C ARG A 89 -2.31 -11.80 -13.49
N LEU A 90 -2.41 -10.91 -12.51
CA LEU A 90 -1.91 -9.55 -12.61
C LEU A 90 -0.39 -9.56 -12.53
N THR A 91 0.24 -8.65 -13.26
CA THR A 91 1.67 -8.39 -13.09
C THR A 91 1.91 -7.67 -11.76
N ARG A 92 3.11 -7.82 -11.18
CA ARG A 92 3.49 -7.09 -9.96
C ARG A 92 3.36 -5.56 -10.08
N GLN A 93 3.51 -5.02 -11.30
CA GLN A 93 3.29 -3.60 -11.57
C GLN A 93 1.81 -3.25 -11.40
N GLN A 94 0.91 -4.03 -12.00
CA GLN A 94 -0.54 -3.83 -11.88
C GLN A 94 -1.01 -4.01 -10.43
N ASP A 95 -0.48 -4.98 -9.69
CA ASP A 95 -0.79 -5.14 -8.27
C ASP A 95 -0.41 -3.90 -7.46
N ALA A 96 0.77 -3.30 -7.74
CA ALA A 96 1.25 -2.12 -7.04
C ALA A 96 0.44 -0.86 -7.42
N GLU A 97 -0.02 -0.78 -8.67
CA GLU A 97 -0.90 0.28 -9.16
C GLU A 97 -2.29 0.19 -8.50
N VAL A 98 -2.90 -1.00 -8.45
CA VAL A 98 -4.17 -1.21 -7.72
C VAL A 98 -4.00 -0.86 -6.25
N LEU A 99 -2.89 -1.25 -5.62
CA LEU A 99 -2.60 -0.87 -4.24
C LEU A 99 -2.49 0.65 -4.06
N ALA A 100 -1.81 1.37 -4.97
CA ALA A 100 -1.74 2.83 -4.96
C ALA A 100 -3.14 3.47 -5.07
N PHE A 101 -3.99 2.94 -5.95
CA PHE A 101 -5.37 3.40 -6.07
C PHE A 101 -6.17 3.19 -4.78
N MET A 102 -6.03 2.00 -4.16
CA MET A 102 -6.66 1.71 -2.86
C MET A 102 -6.21 2.70 -1.77
N LEU A 103 -4.93 3.08 -1.73
CA LEU A 103 -4.45 4.08 -0.78
C LEU A 103 -5.06 5.47 -1.05
N SER A 104 -5.13 5.87 -2.32
CA SER A 104 -5.70 7.14 -2.76
C SER A 104 -7.17 7.29 -2.39
N ILE A 105 -7.99 6.26 -2.66
CA ILE A 105 -9.42 6.31 -2.34
C ILE A 105 -9.67 6.26 -0.82
N ASN A 106 -8.77 5.62 -0.06
CA ASN A 106 -8.76 5.65 1.41
C ASN A 106 -8.16 6.94 2.00
N LYS A 107 -7.85 7.95 1.16
CA LYS A 107 -7.39 9.30 1.56
C LYS A 107 -6.03 9.36 2.25
N PHE A 108 -5.18 8.36 2.02
CA PHE A 108 -3.76 8.49 2.35
C PHE A 108 -3.09 9.47 1.39
N PRO A 109 -2.10 10.26 1.84
CA PRO A 109 -1.48 11.26 0.99
C PRO A 109 -0.66 10.62 -0.13
N ALA A 110 -0.66 11.24 -1.31
CA ALA A 110 0.31 10.94 -2.36
C ALA A 110 1.65 11.62 -2.05
N GLY A 111 2.73 11.07 -2.59
CA GLY A 111 4.07 11.65 -2.59
C GLY A 111 4.70 11.63 -3.98
N LYS A 112 6.03 11.57 -4.02
CA LYS A 112 6.83 11.78 -5.24
C LYS A 112 7.47 10.50 -5.79
N THR A 113 7.29 9.38 -5.11
CA THR A 113 7.91 8.10 -5.45
C THR A 113 6.83 7.05 -5.58
N GLU A 114 6.90 6.25 -6.65
CA GLU A 114 5.98 5.13 -6.85
C GLU A 114 6.22 4.04 -5.80
N LEU A 115 5.15 3.32 -5.44
CA LEU A 115 5.26 2.10 -4.64
C LEU A 115 6.20 1.10 -5.31
N TYR A 116 6.97 0.41 -4.46
CA TYR A 116 7.77 -0.73 -4.89
C TYR A 116 6.88 -1.87 -5.42
N ARG A 117 7.48 -2.73 -6.26
CA ARG A 117 6.81 -3.93 -6.83
C ARG A 117 7.21 -5.23 -6.12
N GLN A 118 8.16 -5.12 -5.18
CA GLN A 118 8.71 -6.20 -4.38
C GLN A 118 8.00 -6.21 -3.04
N SER A 119 7.51 -7.38 -2.63
CA SER A 119 6.78 -7.51 -1.35
C SER A 119 7.67 -7.16 -0.18
N GLU A 120 8.95 -7.51 -0.30
CA GLU A 120 9.99 -7.31 0.70
C GLU A 120 10.16 -5.82 1.00
N MET A 121 10.21 -4.98 -0.02
CA MET A 121 10.29 -3.53 0.16
C MET A 121 9.00 -2.92 0.71
N LEU A 122 7.84 -3.48 0.34
CA LEU A 122 6.55 -3.02 0.83
C LEU A 122 6.27 -3.44 2.28
N LYS A 123 6.96 -4.46 2.81
CA LYS A 123 6.89 -4.86 4.23
C LYS A 123 7.49 -3.82 5.17
N GLU A 124 8.37 -2.96 4.66
CA GLU A 124 8.95 -1.84 5.41
C GLU A 124 7.99 -0.66 5.55
N ILE A 125 6.78 -0.73 4.95
CA ILE A 125 5.77 0.33 5.00
C ILE A 125 4.56 -0.16 5.80
N ARG A 126 4.30 0.46 6.95
CA ARG A 126 3.17 0.16 7.83
C ARG A 126 1.85 0.71 7.29
N PHE A 127 0.80 -0.10 7.38
CA PHE A 127 -0.56 0.36 7.20
C PHE A 127 -1.10 0.84 8.55
N GLU A 128 -1.18 2.16 8.72
CA GLU A 128 -1.63 2.80 9.95
C GLU A 128 -2.85 3.67 9.67
N THR A 129 -3.94 3.43 10.38
CA THR A 129 -5.20 4.16 10.17
C THR A 129 -5.20 5.51 10.88
N LYS A 130 -4.42 5.63 11.97
CA LYS A 130 -4.28 6.88 12.71
C LYS A 130 -3.16 7.70 12.09
N LYS A 131 -3.50 8.92 11.65
CA LYS A 131 -2.50 9.89 11.21
C LYS A 131 -1.54 10.22 12.36
N PRO A 132 -0.21 10.20 12.14
CA PRO A 132 0.75 10.60 13.16
C PRO A 132 0.49 12.06 13.58
N ALA A 133 0.70 12.35 14.87
CA ALA A 133 0.61 13.71 15.37
C ALA A 133 1.70 14.54 14.70
N LYS A 134 1.35 15.75 14.25
CA LYS A 134 2.36 16.74 13.87
C LYS A 134 2.98 17.24 15.17
N ASN A 135 4.25 16.93 15.40
CA ASN A 135 5.02 17.62 16.43
C ASN A 135 5.23 19.09 16.04
#